data_AF-A0A4U3I6X3-F1
#
_entry.id   AF-A0A4U3I6X3-F1
#
_cell.length_a   1.000
_cell.length_b   1.000
_cell.length_c   1.000
_cell.angle_alpha   90.00
_cell.angle_beta   90.00
_cell.angle_gamma   90.00
#
_symmetry.space_group_name_H-M   'P 1'
#
loop_
_entity.id
_entity.type
_entity.pdbx_description
1 polymer ?
#
loop_
_entity_poly.entity_id
_entity_poly.type
_entity_poly.pdbx_seq_one_letter_code
_entity_poly.pdbx_strand_id
1 'polypeptide(L)'
;MADSPWDMLSAVGTLAAVVVALGVSGHTAWASRRAEKDRSELAAAKMLSPIIALERKAGYLYAFFSFDEEESVEQHASALLAIQELEVMAKAISIDDLYPLLHLKNHAAKRAARALGLIQTFSADAIATLSHSSWGALRVRKFQYERWSGMLSEINDHLSVVVSACADSASTGAPRPTPEEIHGP
;
A
#
# COMPACT_ATOMS: atom_id res chain seq x y z
N MET A 1 -9.52 47.54 -42.51
CA MET A 1 -10.80 47.90 -41.86
C MET A 1 -10.85 47.17 -40.53
N ALA A 2 -10.32 47.79 -39.48
CA ALA A 2 -10.46 47.32 -38.11
C ALA A 2 -10.54 48.56 -37.21
N ASP A 3 -11.54 49.41 -37.45
CA ASP A 3 -11.64 50.72 -36.78
C ASP A 3 -13.07 50.99 -36.31
N SER A 4 -13.72 49.97 -35.74
CA SER A 4 -14.91 50.14 -34.91
C SER A 4 -14.49 49.95 -33.44
N PRO A 5 -14.71 50.94 -32.56
CA PRO A 5 -14.43 50.81 -31.12
C PRO A 5 -15.06 49.57 -30.47
N TRP A 6 -16.16 49.09 -31.05
CA TRP A 6 -16.89 47.91 -30.62
C TRP A 6 -16.15 46.60 -30.87
N ASP A 7 -15.41 46.50 -31.98
CA ASP A 7 -14.63 45.30 -32.29
C ASP A 7 -13.45 45.18 -31.32
N MET A 8 -12.84 46.31 -30.97
CA MET A 8 -11.74 46.37 -30.00
C MET A 8 -12.23 46.03 -28.58
N LEU A 9 -13.39 46.55 -28.16
CA LEU A 9 -14.01 46.21 -26.87
C LEU A 9 -14.45 44.73 -26.80
N SER A 10 -14.98 44.19 -27.89
CA SER A 10 -15.34 42.76 -27.99
C SER A 10 -14.10 41.85 -27.90
N ALA A 11 -13.00 42.22 -28.56
CA ALA A 11 -11.73 41.51 -28.47
C ALA A 11 -11.13 41.55 -27.05
N VAL A 12 -11.22 42.69 -26.36
CA VAL A 12 -10.80 42.80 -24.95
C VAL A 12 -11.68 41.97 -24.03
N GLY A 13 -13.00 41.99 -24.23
CA GLY A 13 -13.95 41.18 -23.45
C GLY A 13 -13.73 39.68 -23.61
N THR A 14 -13.44 39.21 -24.83
CA THR A 14 -13.11 37.80 -25.08
C THR A 14 -11.77 37.40 -24.47
N LEU A 15 -10.73 38.23 -24.58
CA LEU A 15 -9.44 38.00 -23.90
C LEU A 15 -9.60 37.94 -22.38
N ALA A 16 -10.36 38.86 -21.79
CA ALA A 16 -10.66 38.87 -20.36
C ALA A 16 -11.41 37.60 -19.94
N ALA A 17 -12.41 37.16 -20.72
CA ALA A 17 -13.13 35.92 -20.46
C ALA A 17 -12.22 34.68 -20.52
N VAL A 18 -11.29 34.62 -21.48
CA VAL A 18 -10.31 33.54 -21.59
C VAL A 18 -9.35 33.54 -20.39
N VAL A 19 -8.84 34.70 -19.98
CA VAL A 19 -7.97 34.82 -18.80
C VAL A 19 -8.71 34.38 -17.53
N VAL A 20 -9.96 34.80 -17.35
CA VAL A 20 -10.79 34.36 -16.22
C VAL A 20 -11.04 32.84 -16.27
N ALA A 21 -11.37 32.28 -17.44
CA ALA A 21 -11.58 30.85 -17.60
C ALA A 21 -10.33 30.04 -17.28
N LEU A 22 -9.16 30.47 -17.75
CA LEU A 22 -7.86 29.85 -17.41
C LEU A 22 -7.53 30.00 -15.92
N GLY A 23 -7.82 31.16 -15.34
CA GLY A 23 -7.64 31.41 -13.90
C GLY A 23 -8.50 30.48 -13.05
N VAL A 24 -9.79 30.35 -13.38
CA VAL A 24 -10.72 29.43 -12.70
C VAL A 24 -10.29 27.98 -12.90
N SER A 25 -9.91 27.58 -14.11
CA SER A 25 -9.42 26.22 -14.40
C SER A 25 -8.14 25.89 -13.63
N GLY A 26 -7.21 26.84 -13.54
CA GLY A 26 -5.99 26.68 -12.75
C GLY A 26 -6.30 26.56 -11.25
N HIS A 27 -7.20 27.41 -10.74
CA HIS A 27 -7.61 27.36 -9.34
C HIS A 27 -8.32 26.05 -8.97
N THR A 28 -9.24 25.57 -9.81
CA THR A 28 -9.94 24.30 -9.58
C THR A 28 -8.98 23.10 -9.64
N ALA A 29 -8.04 23.10 -10.58
CA ALA A 29 -7.00 22.07 -10.64
C ALA A 29 -6.11 22.08 -9.40
N TRP A 30 -5.73 23.25 -8.90
CA TRP A 30 -4.93 23.37 -7.68
C TRP A 30 -5.70 22.92 -6.43
N ALA A 31 -6.95 23.35 -6.27
CA ALA A 31 -7.81 22.94 -5.16
C ALA A 31 -8.07 21.42 -5.18
N SER A 32 -8.31 20.84 -6.36
CA SER A 32 -8.47 19.40 -6.53
C SER A 32 -7.21 18.62 -6.12
N ARG A 33 -6.02 19.08 -6.53
CA ARG A 33 -4.75 18.45 -6.12
C ARG A 33 -4.54 18.50 -4.62
N ARG A 34 -4.94 19.59 -3.96
CA ARG A 34 -4.83 19.73 -2.50
C ARG A 34 -5.77 18.77 -1.78
N ALA A 35 -7.04 18.73 -2.19
CA ALA A 35 -8.02 17.81 -1.61
C ALA A 35 -7.59 16.34 -1.78
N GLU A 36 -7.02 16.00 -2.93
CA GLU A 36 -6.55 14.65 -3.19
C GLU A 36 -5.30 14.29 -2.38
N LYS A 37 -4.41 15.26 -2.16
CA LYS A 37 -3.28 15.11 -1.25
C LYS A 37 -3.76 14.83 0.18
N ASP A 38 -4.67 15.64 0.71
CA ASP A 38 -5.19 15.46 2.08
C ASP A 38 -5.86 14.09 2.27
N ARG A 39 -6.62 13.63 1.25
CA ARG A 39 -7.21 12.28 1.23
C ARG A 39 -6.14 11.19 1.26
N SER A 40 -5.08 11.34 0.48
CA SER A 40 -3.99 10.36 0.43
C SER A 40 -3.22 10.28 1.74
N GLU A 41 -3.02 11.40 2.43
CA GLU A 41 -2.34 11.46 3.72
C GLU A 41 -3.20 10.86 4.84
N LEU A 42 -4.51 11.15 4.85
CA LEU A 42 -5.47 10.53 5.76
C LEU A 42 -5.52 9.01 5.57
N ALA A 43 -5.60 8.56 4.32
CA ALA A 43 -5.59 7.13 4.00
C ALA A 43 -4.25 6.48 4.38
N ALA A 44 -3.13 7.15 4.16
CA ALA A 44 -1.81 6.66 4.58
C ALA A 44 -1.75 6.46 6.10
N ALA A 45 -2.28 7.41 6.89
CA ALA A 45 -2.35 7.30 8.34
C ALA A 45 -3.22 6.12 8.79
N LYS A 46 -4.39 5.91 8.18
CA LYS A 46 -5.27 4.76 8.44
C LYS A 46 -4.58 3.43 8.09
N MET A 47 -3.93 3.37 6.93
CA MET A 47 -3.39 2.13 6.36
C MET A 47 -2.01 1.74 6.86
N LEU A 48 -1.29 2.64 7.53
CA LEU A 48 0.05 2.38 8.04
C LEU A 48 0.10 1.16 8.97
N SER A 49 -0.76 1.11 9.99
CA SER A 49 -0.75 0.02 10.98
C SER A 49 -1.11 -1.36 10.37
N PRO A 50 -2.18 -1.50 9.56
CA PRO A 50 -2.45 -2.76 8.86
C PRO A 50 -1.29 -3.24 7.99
N ILE A 51 -0.64 -2.33 7.25
CA ILE A 51 0.45 -2.69 6.32
C ILE A 51 1.71 -3.08 7.11
N ILE A 52 2.04 -2.41 8.21
CA ILE A 52 3.13 -2.81 9.12
C ILE A 52 2.88 -4.21 9.69
N ALA A 53 1.65 -4.49 10.14
CA ALA A 53 1.31 -5.80 10.67
C ALA A 53 1.51 -6.90 9.62
N LEU A 54 1.10 -6.62 8.38
CA LEU A 54 1.28 -7.53 7.24
C LEU A 54 2.76 -7.74 6.89
N GLU A 55 3.55 -6.66 6.81
CA GLU A 55 5.00 -6.70 6.58
C GLU A 55 5.69 -7.57 7.63
N ARG A 56 5.40 -7.33 8.91
CA ARG A 56 5.98 -8.11 10.02
C ARG A 56 5.59 -9.57 9.97
N LYS A 57 4.33 -9.89 9.64
CA LYS A 57 3.87 -11.28 9.53
C LYS A 57 4.53 -12.01 8.35
N ALA A 58 4.66 -11.33 7.21
CA ALA A 58 5.39 -11.86 6.05
C ALA A 58 6.89 -12.06 6.39
N GLY A 59 7.52 -11.12 7.09
CA GLY A 59 8.90 -11.22 7.56
C GLY A 59 9.13 -12.35 8.56
N TYR A 60 8.18 -12.57 9.47
CA TYR A 60 8.20 -13.73 10.38
C TYR A 60 8.17 -15.05 9.61
N LEU A 61 7.25 -15.21 8.66
CA LEU A 61 7.16 -16.42 7.84
C LEU A 61 8.39 -16.59 6.94
N TYR A 62 8.94 -15.49 6.40
CA TYR A 62 10.19 -15.52 5.65
C TYR A 62 11.33 -16.11 6.49
N ALA A 63 11.50 -15.60 7.72
CA ALA A 63 12.52 -16.11 8.63
C ALA A 63 12.29 -17.59 8.98
N PHE A 64 11.03 -17.97 9.23
CA PHE A 64 10.66 -19.37 9.50
C PHE A 64 11.09 -20.30 8.35
N PHE A 65 10.72 -20.01 7.10
CA PHE A 65 11.07 -20.88 5.97
C PHE A 65 12.54 -20.80 5.53
N SER A 66 13.27 -19.75 5.93
CA SER A 66 14.67 -19.57 5.56
C SER A 66 15.65 -20.23 6.53
N PHE A 67 15.29 -20.32 7.82
CA PHE A 67 16.23 -20.67 8.89
C PHE A 67 15.82 -21.85 9.77
N ASP A 68 14.57 -22.32 9.71
CA ASP A 68 14.14 -23.44 10.54
C ASP A 68 14.53 -24.78 9.89
N GLU A 69 15.56 -25.44 10.45
CA GLU A 69 16.12 -26.71 9.93
C GLU A 69 15.56 -27.97 10.63
N GLU A 70 14.91 -27.84 11.79
CA GLU A 70 14.33 -28.96 12.55
C GLU A 70 12.80 -28.89 12.53
N GLU A 71 12.15 -29.93 11.98
CA GLU A 71 10.69 -30.05 11.91
C GLU A 71 10.17 -30.96 13.04
N SER A 72 9.53 -30.35 14.03
CA SER A 72 8.59 -30.99 14.92
C SER A 72 7.15 -30.81 14.40
N VAL A 73 6.26 -31.75 14.75
CA VAL A 73 4.83 -31.70 14.36
C VAL A 73 4.15 -30.41 14.87
N GLU A 74 4.60 -29.86 16.00
CA GLU A 74 4.11 -28.60 16.55
C GLU A 74 4.48 -27.40 15.66
N GLN A 75 5.67 -27.40 15.05
CA GLN A 75 6.09 -26.36 14.12
C GLN A 75 5.19 -26.33 12.86
N HIS A 76 4.77 -27.49 12.33
CA HIS A 76 3.82 -27.55 11.20
C HIS A 76 2.49 -26.88 11.49
N ALA A 77 1.89 -27.18 12.65
CA ALA A 77 0.61 -26.58 13.04
C ALA A 77 0.75 -25.06 13.24
N SER A 78 1.87 -24.62 13.84
CA SER A 78 2.15 -23.20 14.04
C SER A 78 2.37 -22.44 12.72
N ALA A 79 3.04 -23.06 11.74
CA ALA A 79 3.27 -22.48 10.43
C ALA A 79 1.96 -22.33 9.66
N LEU A 80 1.12 -23.37 9.65
CA LEU A 80 -0.18 -23.33 8.99
C LEU A 80 -1.07 -22.23 9.56
N LEU A 81 -1.13 -22.09 10.89
CA LEU A 81 -1.87 -21.02 11.55
C LEU A 81 -1.33 -19.64 11.15
N ALA A 82 0.00 -19.45 11.17
CA ALA A 82 0.62 -18.19 10.80
C ALA A 82 0.35 -17.79 9.32
N ILE A 83 0.28 -18.76 8.41
CA ILE A 83 -0.09 -18.54 7.00
C ILE A 83 -1.57 -18.13 6.89
N GLN A 84 -2.47 -18.81 7.61
CA GLN A 84 -3.90 -18.45 7.62
C GLN A 84 -4.12 -17.05 8.19
N GLU A 85 -3.41 -16.68 9.26
CA GLU A 85 -3.44 -15.33 9.80
C GLU A 85 -2.96 -14.28 8.79
N LEU A 86 -1.86 -14.56 8.06
CA LEU A 86 -1.39 -13.68 6.99
C LEU A 86 -2.46 -13.49 5.90
N GLU A 87 -3.11 -14.58 5.48
CA GLU A 87 -4.18 -14.54 4.48
C GLU A 87 -5.38 -13.70 4.97
N VAL A 88 -5.80 -13.88 6.22
CA VAL A 88 -6.90 -13.10 6.82
C VAL A 88 -6.54 -11.61 6.89
N MET A 89 -5.32 -11.27 7.32
CA MET A 89 -4.85 -9.89 7.35
C MET A 89 -4.84 -9.26 5.95
N ALA A 90 -4.40 -10.00 4.93
CA ALA A 90 -4.39 -9.53 3.56
C ALA A 90 -5.81 -9.29 3.01
N LYS A 91 -6.75 -10.20 3.28
CA LYS A 91 -8.16 -10.08 2.85
C LYS A 91 -8.89 -8.93 3.53
N ALA A 92 -8.44 -8.47 4.69
CA ALA A 92 -9.01 -7.33 5.38
C ALA A 92 -8.71 -5.99 4.66
N ILE A 93 -7.73 -5.96 3.75
CA ILE A 93 -7.39 -4.77 2.96
C ILE A 93 -8.11 -4.88 1.61
N SER A 94 -9.11 -4.03 1.41
CA SER A 94 -9.84 -3.97 0.14
C SER A 94 -9.09 -3.16 -0.92
N ILE A 95 -9.42 -3.36 -2.20
CA ILE A 95 -8.91 -2.49 -3.28
C ILE A 95 -9.33 -1.04 -3.08
N ASP A 96 -10.50 -0.81 -2.46
CA ASP A 96 -11.03 0.53 -2.18
C ASP A 96 -10.20 1.27 -1.13
N ASP A 97 -9.59 0.55 -0.20
CA ASP A 97 -8.61 1.13 0.75
C ASP A 97 -7.31 1.56 0.05
N LEU A 98 -7.01 1.00 -1.13
CA LEU A 98 -5.78 1.29 -1.88
C LEU A 98 -5.93 2.44 -2.88
N TYR A 99 -7.13 2.73 -3.39
CA TYR A 99 -7.34 3.83 -4.36
C TYR A 99 -6.83 5.19 -3.85
N PRO A 100 -7.14 5.62 -2.61
CA PRO A 100 -6.64 6.90 -2.09
C PRO A 100 -5.11 6.95 -1.97
N LEU A 101 -4.44 5.80 -1.91
CA LEU A 101 -2.98 5.71 -1.82
C LEU A 101 -2.28 5.87 -3.19
N LEU A 102 -3.03 5.97 -4.30
CA LEU A 102 -2.46 6.06 -5.65
C LEU A 102 -1.53 7.28 -5.84
N HIS A 103 -1.76 8.34 -5.07
CA HIS A 103 -0.97 9.57 -5.12
C HIS A 103 0.29 9.53 -4.25
N LEU A 104 0.47 8.48 -3.45
CA LEU A 104 1.69 8.29 -2.68
C LEU A 104 2.89 8.01 -3.61
N LYS A 105 4.07 8.42 -3.14
CA LYS A 105 5.34 8.21 -3.85
C LYS A 105 5.63 6.70 -4.00
N ASN A 106 6.57 6.38 -4.89
CA ASN A 106 7.10 5.02 -5.07
C ASN A 106 6.04 3.97 -5.45
N HIS A 107 4.91 4.40 -6.02
CA HIS A 107 3.80 3.53 -6.43
C HIS A 107 3.27 2.67 -5.28
N ALA A 108 3.17 3.23 -4.06
CA ALA A 108 2.80 2.49 -2.85
C ALA A 108 1.50 1.67 -3.03
N ALA A 109 0.42 2.26 -3.55
CA ALA A 109 -0.83 1.54 -3.80
C ALA A 109 -0.66 0.31 -4.72
N LYS A 110 0.10 0.45 -5.81
CA LYS A 110 0.33 -0.64 -6.77
C LYS A 110 1.19 -1.74 -6.17
N ARG A 111 2.19 -1.37 -5.36
CA ARG A 111 3.04 -2.33 -4.64
C ARG A 111 2.27 -3.07 -3.56
N ALA A 112 1.39 -2.38 -2.83
CA ALA A 112 0.47 -3.00 -1.87
C ALA A 112 -0.43 -4.01 -2.59
N ALA A 113 -1.09 -3.62 -3.69
CA ALA A 113 -1.94 -4.52 -4.46
C ALA A 113 -1.17 -5.75 -4.98
N ARG A 114 0.06 -5.56 -5.47
CA ARG A 114 0.94 -6.66 -5.88
C ARG A 114 1.27 -7.59 -4.72
N ALA A 115 1.65 -7.05 -3.57
CA ALA A 115 1.94 -7.83 -2.37
C ALA A 115 0.72 -8.65 -1.92
N LEU A 116 -0.48 -8.08 -1.93
CA LEU A 116 -1.72 -8.79 -1.59
C LEU A 116 -1.98 -9.97 -2.53
N GLY A 117 -1.80 -9.79 -3.84
CA GLY A 117 -1.93 -10.88 -4.82
C GLY A 117 -0.88 -11.98 -4.64
N LEU A 118 0.35 -11.60 -4.32
CA LEU A 118 1.43 -12.56 -3.99
C LEU A 118 1.11 -13.34 -2.71
N ILE A 119 0.60 -12.67 -1.66
CA ILE A 119 0.19 -13.32 -0.42
C ILE A 119 -0.91 -14.36 -0.70
N GLN A 120 -1.92 -14.01 -1.49
CA GLN A 120 -2.99 -14.94 -1.85
C GLN A 120 -2.44 -16.17 -2.59
N THR A 121 -1.48 -15.98 -3.50
CA THR A 121 -0.85 -17.08 -4.24
C THR A 121 -0.02 -17.96 -3.32
N PHE A 122 0.78 -17.34 -2.46
CA PHE A 122 1.60 -18.02 -1.46
C PHE A 122 0.74 -18.84 -0.49
N SER A 123 -0.28 -18.21 0.11
CA SER A 123 -1.11 -18.88 1.13
C SER A 123 -1.86 -20.06 0.53
N ALA A 124 -2.42 -19.91 -0.67
CA ALA A 124 -3.10 -21.01 -1.36
C ALA A 124 -2.16 -22.18 -1.68
N ASP A 125 -0.97 -21.91 -2.23
CA ASP A 125 0.04 -22.93 -2.55
C ASP A 125 0.55 -23.63 -1.29
N ALA A 126 0.89 -22.86 -0.25
CA ALA A 126 1.43 -23.40 0.99
C ALA A 126 0.40 -24.20 1.78
N ILE A 127 -0.84 -23.71 1.94
CA ILE A 127 -1.91 -24.44 2.64
C ILE A 127 -2.23 -25.74 1.90
N ALA A 128 -2.38 -25.71 0.57
CA ALA A 128 -2.66 -26.89 -0.22
C ALA A 128 -1.54 -27.94 -0.08
N THR A 129 -0.28 -27.49 -0.08
CA THR A 129 0.89 -28.36 0.01
C THR A 129 1.04 -28.96 1.41
N LEU A 130 0.95 -28.14 2.46
CA LEU A 130 1.07 -28.56 3.86
C LEU A 130 -0.08 -29.48 4.30
N SER A 131 -1.27 -29.33 3.70
CA SER A 131 -2.43 -30.18 3.99
C SER A 131 -2.39 -31.52 3.24
N HIS A 132 -1.46 -31.71 2.30
CA HIS A 132 -1.40 -32.91 1.47
C HIS A 132 -0.64 -34.05 2.18
N SER A 133 -1.17 -35.27 2.11
CA SER A 133 -0.64 -36.45 2.82
C SER A 133 0.76 -36.90 2.39
N SER A 134 1.26 -36.42 1.24
CA SER A 134 2.58 -36.74 0.71
C SER A 134 3.68 -35.75 1.10
N TRP A 135 3.39 -34.78 1.98
CA TRP A 135 4.30 -33.71 2.42
C TRP A 135 5.63 -34.20 3.06
N GLY A 136 5.79 -35.51 3.35
CA GLY A 136 6.95 -36.06 4.05
C GLY A 136 8.26 -36.27 3.26
N ALA A 137 8.32 -36.03 1.95
CA ALA A 137 9.56 -36.26 1.18
C ALA A 137 10.57 -35.11 1.35
N LEU A 138 11.70 -35.36 2.02
CA LEU A 138 12.77 -34.38 2.34
C LEU A 138 13.16 -33.45 1.18
N ARG A 139 13.39 -33.98 -0.03
CA ARG A 139 13.80 -33.16 -1.19
C ARG A 139 12.69 -32.23 -1.67
N VAL A 140 11.43 -32.68 -1.62
CA VAL A 140 10.27 -31.87 -2.01
C VAL A 140 10.08 -30.73 -1.02
N ARG A 141 10.26 -30.99 0.29
CA ARG A 141 10.18 -29.96 1.33
C ARG A 141 11.20 -28.85 1.16
N LYS A 142 12.49 -29.20 0.98
CA LYS A 142 13.55 -28.18 0.81
C LYS A 142 13.28 -27.25 -0.37
N PHE A 143 12.87 -27.81 -1.51
CA PHE A 143 12.50 -27.03 -2.68
C PHE A 143 11.33 -26.08 -2.41
N GLN A 144 10.30 -26.55 -1.70
CA GLN A 144 9.14 -25.71 -1.38
C GLN A 144 9.49 -24.61 -0.37
N TYR A 145 10.35 -24.87 0.61
CA TYR A 145 10.79 -23.85 1.59
C TYR A 145 11.61 -22.75 0.91
N GLU A 146 12.52 -23.11 0.01
CA GLU A 146 13.28 -22.15 -0.79
C GLU A 146 12.35 -21.30 -1.69
N ARG A 147 11.36 -21.95 -2.32
CA ARG A 147 10.36 -21.24 -3.12
C ARG A 147 9.52 -20.29 -2.27
N TRP A 148 9.01 -20.74 -1.13
CA TRP A 148 8.15 -19.95 -0.23
C TRP A 148 8.91 -18.80 0.43
N SER A 149 10.15 -19.02 0.88
CA SER A 149 11.01 -17.95 1.37
C SER A 149 11.27 -16.90 0.27
N GLY A 150 11.53 -17.32 -0.98
CA GLY A 150 11.63 -16.41 -2.12
C GLY A 150 10.37 -15.55 -2.33
N MET A 151 9.17 -16.18 -2.30
CA MET A 151 7.89 -15.47 -2.42
C MET A 151 7.67 -14.48 -1.27
N LEU A 152 7.98 -14.89 -0.03
CA LEU A 152 7.81 -14.06 1.17
C LEU A 152 8.81 -12.90 1.21
N SER A 153 10.03 -13.10 0.69
CA SER A 153 11.01 -12.01 0.51
C SER A 153 10.46 -10.95 -0.45
N GLU A 154 9.94 -11.36 -1.61
CA GLU A 154 9.35 -10.42 -2.59
C GLU A 154 8.14 -9.67 -2.01
N ILE A 155 7.28 -10.38 -1.26
CA ILE A 155 6.15 -9.77 -0.53
C ILE A 155 6.67 -8.71 0.44
N ASN A 156 7.69 -9.03 1.24
CA ASN A 156 8.26 -8.14 2.24
C ASN A 156 8.89 -6.90 1.59
N ASP A 157 9.66 -7.06 0.52
CA ASP A 157 10.26 -5.94 -0.22
C ASP A 157 9.20 -4.96 -0.72
N HIS A 158 8.08 -5.47 -1.25
CA HIS A 158 6.97 -4.62 -1.65
C HIS A 158 6.34 -3.91 -0.46
N LEU A 159 6.01 -4.63 0.61
CA LEU A 159 5.37 -4.06 1.79
C LEU A 159 6.25 -3.02 2.50
N SER A 160 7.56 -3.26 2.61
CA SER A 160 8.48 -2.35 3.28
C SER A 160 8.56 -0.97 2.64
N VAL A 161 8.53 -0.92 1.30
CA VAL A 161 8.45 0.37 0.60
C VAL A 161 7.10 1.06 0.82
N VAL A 162 6.01 0.28 0.89
CA VAL A 162 4.68 0.82 1.18
C VAL A 162 4.62 1.38 2.60
N VAL A 163 5.16 0.66 3.59
CA VAL A 163 5.27 1.12 4.98
C VAL A 163 6.02 2.44 5.04
N SER A 164 7.17 2.53 4.37
CA SER A 164 7.97 3.76 4.34
C SER A 164 7.19 4.93 3.73
N ALA A 165 6.53 4.72 2.59
CA ALA A 165 5.73 5.76 1.94
C ALA A 165 4.51 6.19 2.79
N CYS A 166 3.83 5.24 3.42
CA CYS A 166 2.71 5.53 4.31
C CYS A 166 3.18 6.27 5.58
N ALA A 167 4.32 5.89 6.15
CA ALA A 167 4.88 6.54 7.33
C ALA A 167 5.26 7.99 7.05
N ASP A 168 5.94 8.24 5.92
CA ASP A 168 6.32 9.59 5.49
C ASP A 168 5.07 10.48 5.32
N SER A 169 4.06 10.00 4.61
CA SER A 169 2.82 10.75 4.38
C SER A 169 1.97 10.91 5.64
N ALA A 170 1.87 9.88 6.48
CA ALA A 170 1.17 9.94 7.76
C ALA A 170 1.82 10.95 8.72
N SER A 171 3.16 11.04 8.74
CA SER A 171 3.87 12.01 9.56
C SER A 171 3.57 13.47 9.16
N THR A 172 3.16 13.68 7.92
CA THR A 172 2.79 15.01 7.40
C THR A 172 1.30 15.32 7.65
N GLY A 173 0.39 14.39 7.32
CA GLY A 173 -1.05 14.67 7.42
C GLY A 173 -1.70 14.32 8.75
N ALA A 174 -1.07 13.48 9.57
CA ALA A 174 -1.52 13.10 10.91
C ALA A 174 -0.30 12.92 11.86
N PRO A 175 0.47 14.00 12.13
CA PRO A 175 1.61 13.93 13.02
C PRO A 175 1.22 13.50 14.43
N ARG A 176 2.18 12.97 15.18
CA ARG A 176 1.96 12.70 16.61
C ARG A 176 1.65 14.01 17.33
N PRO A 177 0.69 14.01 18.27
CA PRO A 177 0.40 15.19 19.06
C PRO A 177 1.64 15.68 19.80
N THR A 178 1.86 16.98 19.79
CA THR A 178 2.91 17.65 20.55
C THR A 178 2.59 17.66 22.04
N PRO A 179 3.59 17.74 22.94
CA PRO A 179 3.35 17.84 24.38
C PRO A 179 2.42 19.01 24.74
N GLU A 180 2.52 20.14 24.03
CA GLU A 180 1.68 21.32 24.22
C GLU A 180 0.21 21.05 23.84
N GLU A 181 -0.04 20.25 22.80
CA GLU A 181 -1.40 19.80 22.43
C GLU A 181 -1.98 18.80 23.45
N ILE A 182 -1.14 17.99 24.09
CA ILE A 182 -1.58 16.96 25.06
C ILE A 182 -1.80 17.58 26.45
N HIS A 183 -0.88 18.45 26.89
CA HIS A 183 -0.80 18.91 28.27
C HIS A 183 -1.26 20.37 28.46
N GLY A 184 -1.50 21.09 27.37
CA GLY A 184 -1.79 22.52 27.38
C GLY A 184 -0.52 23.38 27.48
N PRO A 185 -0.66 24.72 27.31
CA PRO A 185 0.44 25.67 27.46
C PRO A 185 0.91 25.87 28.90
#